data_AF-A0A1I5Z409-F1
#
_entry.id   AF-A0A1I5Z409-F1
#
_cell.length_a   1.000
_cell.length_b   1.000
_cell.length_c   1.000
_cell.angle_alpha   90.00
_cell.angle_beta   90.00
_cell.angle_gamma   90.00
#
_symmetry.space_group_name_H-M   'P 1'
#
loop_
_entity.id
_entity.type
_entity.pdbx_description
1 polymer ?
#
loop_
_entity_poly.entity_id
_entity_poly.type
_entity_poly.pdbx_seq_one_letter_code
_entity_poly.pdbx_strand_id
1 'polypeptide(L)'
;MPSKNFYLNDAQSEVLTAKWGLFFRKFEILYNGDSLGMVPNLNSQPNGTRYPLPDGRVVTAQLVRSQGLQQLQLLIDKQPVPGSATHPIEQLKAAWYTLLVVGVLNVIIGLIADMFQVDFLQQIGVGWGSAVEGVIYLALGWFGHNRRSAPAFTAAFALLVVEGVAGFAMGIGSGNSPGIGGIFLRFFICVMVFRGIKAAKQLRSEETALLAEPM
;
A
#
# COMPACT_ATOMS: atom_id res chain seq x y z
N MET A 1 -19.27 -2.62 -13.69
CA MET A 1 -18.71 -3.75 -12.93
C MET A 1 -17.20 -3.56 -12.92
N PRO A 2 -16.54 -3.34 -11.76
CA PRO A 2 -15.10 -3.13 -11.73
C PRO A 2 -14.33 -4.31 -12.34
N SER A 3 -13.27 -3.98 -13.07
CA SER A 3 -12.38 -4.94 -13.72
C SER A 3 -10.93 -4.50 -13.57
N LYS A 4 -10.02 -5.47 -13.48
CA LYS A 4 -8.58 -5.21 -13.46
C LYS A 4 -7.83 -6.24 -14.29
N ASN A 5 -6.90 -5.74 -15.10
CA ASN A 5 -6.03 -6.55 -15.93
C ASN A 5 -4.71 -6.79 -15.17
N PHE A 6 -4.21 -8.01 -15.24
CA PHE A 6 -2.92 -8.43 -14.70
C PHE A 6 -2.13 -9.07 -15.82
N TYR A 7 -0.88 -8.65 -15.99
CA TYR A 7 0.00 -9.19 -17.01
C TYR A 7 0.85 -10.29 -16.38
N LEU A 8 0.83 -11.48 -16.99
CA LEU A 8 1.50 -12.66 -16.44
C LEU A 8 2.97 -12.76 -16.86
N ASN A 9 3.37 -11.96 -17.84
CA ASN A 9 4.73 -11.90 -18.35
C ASN A 9 5.18 -10.45 -18.58
N ASP A 10 6.50 -10.26 -18.63
CA ASP A 10 7.11 -8.93 -18.84
C ASP A 10 6.79 -8.36 -20.23
N ALA A 11 6.54 -9.24 -21.21
CA ALA A 11 6.12 -8.86 -22.56
C ALA A 11 4.66 -8.37 -22.64
N GLN A 12 3.90 -8.44 -21.55
CA GLN A 12 2.49 -8.04 -21.46
C GLN A 12 1.56 -8.73 -22.48
N SER A 13 1.96 -9.87 -23.02
CA SER A 13 1.18 -10.62 -24.01
C SER A 13 0.16 -11.57 -23.38
N GLU A 14 0.34 -11.92 -22.11
CA GLU A 14 -0.57 -12.78 -21.36
C GLU A 14 -1.35 -11.96 -20.34
N VAL A 15 -2.66 -11.83 -20.57
CA VAL A 15 -3.53 -10.96 -19.78
C VAL A 15 -4.55 -11.80 -19.01
N LEU A 16 -4.51 -11.67 -17.70
CA LEU A 16 -5.52 -12.18 -16.78
C LEU A 16 -6.44 -11.02 -16.38
N THR A 17 -7.72 -11.10 -16.72
CA THR A 17 -8.71 -10.07 -16.35
C THR A 17 -9.59 -10.59 -15.22
N ALA A 18 -9.58 -9.92 -14.08
CA ALA A 18 -10.53 -10.18 -13.01
C ALA A 18 -11.67 -9.15 -13.08
N LYS A 19 -12.91 -9.61 -13.09
CA LYS A 19 -14.12 -8.79 -13.03
C LYS A 19 -14.92 -9.15 -11.78
N TRP A 20 -15.48 -8.16 -11.11
CA TRP A 20 -16.31 -8.42 -9.93
C TRP A 20 -17.40 -7.38 -9.73
N GLY A 21 -18.49 -7.80 -9.09
CA GLY A 21 -19.52 -6.92 -8.56
C GLY A 21 -19.18 -6.41 -7.16
N LEU A 22 -20.07 -5.58 -6.59
CA LEU A 22 -19.97 -5.12 -5.19
C LEU A 22 -19.77 -6.30 -4.24
N PHE A 23 -18.87 -6.13 -3.26
CA PHE A 23 -18.48 -7.16 -2.31
C PHE A 23 -18.01 -8.47 -2.96
N PHE A 24 -17.36 -8.41 -4.13
CA PHE A 24 -16.84 -9.59 -4.83
C PHE A 24 -17.89 -10.64 -5.21
N ARG A 25 -19.14 -10.20 -5.41
CA ARG A 25 -20.20 -11.04 -6.02
C ARG A 25 -19.98 -11.13 -7.53
N LYS A 26 -20.43 -12.22 -8.14
CA LYS A 26 -20.30 -12.47 -9.59
C LYS A 26 -18.85 -12.26 -10.04
N PHE A 27 -17.91 -12.89 -9.33
CA PHE A 27 -16.50 -12.83 -9.67
C PHE A 27 -16.27 -13.65 -10.94
N GLU A 28 -15.62 -13.08 -11.93
CA GLU A 28 -15.28 -13.73 -13.19
C GLU A 28 -13.80 -13.51 -13.47
N ILE A 29 -13.13 -14.55 -13.95
CA ILE A 29 -11.73 -14.47 -14.36
C ILE A 29 -11.61 -14.89 -15.82
N LEU A 30 -10.92 -14.06 -16.59
CA LEU A 30 -10.68 -14.28 -18.02
C LEU A 30 -9.18 -14.38 -18.29
N TYR A 31 -8.79 -15.24 -19.21
CA TYR A 31 -7.44 -15.38 -19.71
C TYR A 31 -7.42 -15.06 -21.19
N ASN A 32 -6.66 -14.03 -21.58
CA ASN A 32 -6.59 -13.51 -22.95
C ASN A 32 -7.97 -13.23 -23.60
N GLY A 33 -8.97 -12.89 -22.77
CA GLY A 33 -10.34 -12.64 -23.20
C GLY A 33 -11.30 -13.82 -23.04
N ASP A 34 -10.79 -15.04 -22.86
CA ASP A 34 -11.60 -16.24 -22.67
C ASP A 34 -11.96 -16.45 -21.21
N SER A 35 -13.23 -16.72 -20.92
CA SER A 35 -13.71 -16.94 -19.55
C SER A 35 -13.21 -18.28 -19.01
N LEU A 36 -12.36 -18.25 -17.97
CA LEU A 36 -11.90 -19.45 -17.28
C LEU A 36 -12.94 -19.95 -16.25
N GLY A 37 -13.85 -19.07 -15.83
CA GLY A 37 -14.95 -19.43 -14.95
C GLY A 37 -15.51 -18.26 -14.16
N MET A 38 -16.67 -18.53 -13.55
CA MET A 38 -17.42 -17.56 -12.77
C MET A 38 -17.76 -18.16 -11.39
N VAL A 39 -17.54 -17.36 -10.35
CA VAL A 39 -17.89 -17.69 -8.96
C VAL A 39 -18.97 -16.73 -8.48
N PRO A 40 -20.13 -17.24 -7.99
CA PRO A 40 -21.22 -16.40 -7.52
C PRO A 40 -20.82 -15.44 -6.41
N ASN A 41 -19.96 -15.89 -5.49
CA ASN A 41 -19.46 -15.09 -4.38
C ASN A 41 -18.07 -15.59 -3.95
N LEU A 42 -17.05 -14.75 -4.10
CA LEU A 42 -15.70 -15.13 -3.72
C LEU A 42 -15.50 -15.14 -2.19
N ASN A 43 -16.35 -14.43 -1.43
CA ASN A 43 -16.26 -14.39 0.04
C ASN A 43 -16.53 -15.74 0.71
N SER A 44 -17.32 -16.60 0.08
CA SER A 44 -17.64 -17.93 0.61
C SER A 44 -16.53 -18.95 0.36
N GLN A 45 -15.42 -18.56 -0.28
CA GLN A 45 -14.31 -19.45 -0.59
C GLN A 45 -13.01 -18.97 0.09
N PRO A 46 -12.81 -19.28 1.39
CA PRO A 46 -11.64 -18.84 2.14
C PRO A 46 -10.32 -19.43 1.61
N ASN A 47 -10.37 -20.59 0.96
CA ASN A 47 -9.20 -21.25 0.35
C ASN A 47 -8.98 -20.84 -1.11
N GLY A 48 -9.80 -19.92 -1.64
CA GLY A 48 -9.79 -19.52 -3.03
C GLY A 48 -10.38 -20.53 -4.01
N THR A 49 -10.60 -20.05 -5.23
CA THR A 49 -10.99 -20.86 -6.38
C THR A 49 -9.80 -21.02 -7.31
N ARG A 50 -9.54 -22.26 -7.76
CA ARG A 50 -8.44 -22.58 -8.67
C ARG A 50 -8.96 -22.65 -10.11
N TYR A 51 -8.23 -22.04 -11.01
CA TYR A 51 -8.50 -22.02 -12.44
C TYR A 51 -7.25 -22.53 -13.17
N PRO A 52 -7.31 -23.70 -13.82
CA PRO A 52 -6.21 -24.17 -14.65
C PRO A 52 -6.08 -23.29 -15.89
N LEU A 53 -4.85 -22.93 -16.24
CA LEU A 53 -4.50 -22.24 -17.47
C LEU A 53 -4.20 -23.25 -18.60
N PRO A 54 -4.31 -22.86 -19.88
CA PRO A 54 -4.02 -23.74 -21.02
C PRO A 54 -2.58 -24.27 -21.07
N ASP A 55 -1.65 -23.59 -20.39
CA ASP A 55 -0.23 -23.95 -20.30
C ASP A 55 0.10 -24.86 -19.10
N GLY A 56 -0.90 -25.25 -18.31
CA GLY A 56 -0.74 -26.11 -17.14
C GLY A 56 -0.48 -25.38 -15.81
N ARG A 57 -0.29 -24.05 -15.82
CA ARG A 57 -0.22 -23.24 -14.59
C ARG A 57 -1.58 -23.17 -13.90
N VAL A 58 -1.60 -22.89 -12.60
CA VAL A 58 -2.85 -22.75 -11.84
C VAL A 58 -2.98 -21.36 -11.25
N VAL A 59 -4.03 -20.65 -11.64
CA VAL A 59 -4.41 -19.37 -11.05
C VAL A 59 -5.33 -19.63 -9.87
N THR A 60 -4.95 -19.18 -8.68
CA THR A 60 -5.81 -19.19 -7.49
C THR A 60 -6.31 -17.78 -7.22
N ALA A 61 -7.62 -17.59 -7.26
CA ALA A 61 -8.27 -16.35 -6.84
C ALA A 61 -8.82 -16.52 -5.43
N GLN A 62 -8.38 -15.69 -4.49
CA GLN A 62 -8.82 -15.75 -3.10
C GLN A 62 -8.98 -14.36 -2.50
N LEU A 63 -9.87 -14.24 -1.52
CA LEU A 63 -9.96 -13.04 -0.70
C LEU A 63 -9.19 -13.26 0.59
N VAL A 64 -8.08 -12.55 0.73
CA VAL A 64 -7.31 -12.54 1.96
C VAL A 64 -7.63 -11.32 2.78
N ARG A 65 -7.70 -11.52 4.10
CA ARG A 65 -7.71 -10.42 5.05
C ARG A 65 -6.27 -10.10 5.41
N SER A 66 -5.74 -9.03 4.84
CA SER A 66 -4.40 -8.56 5.16
C SER A 66 -4.50 -7.24 5.90
N GLN A 67 -4.04 -7.23 7.16
CA GLN A 67 -3.97 -6.03 7.99
C GLN A 67 -5.33 -5.31 8.14
N GLY A 68 -6.38 -6.09 8.40
CA GLY A 68 -7.74 -5.57 8.61
C GLY A 68 -8.55 -5.30 7.34
N LEU A 69 -7.89 -5.16 6.19
CA LEU A 69 -8.54 -4.94 4.89
C LEU A 69 -8.71 -6.25 4.11
N GLN A 70 -9.86 -6.38 3.46
CA GLN A 70 -10.14 -7.49 2.56
C GLN A 70 -9.62 -7.17 1.16
N GLN A 71 -8.82 -8.06 0.58
CA GLN A 71 -8.17 -7.83 -0.71
C GLN A 71 -8.27 -9.06 -1.60
N LEU A 72 -8.52 -8.82 -2.88
CA LEU A 72 -8.40 -9.84 -3.91
C LEU A 72 -6.91 -10.16 -4.09
N GLN A 73 -6.55 -11.41 -3.81
CA GLN A 73 -5.24 -11.96 -4.09
C GLN A 73 -5.38 -12.96 -5.23
N LEU A 74 -4.63 -12.71 -6.29
CA LEU A 74 -4.44 -13.63 -7.40
C LEU A 74 -3.05 -14.23 -7.24
N LEU A 75 -2.99 -15.56 -7.27
CA LEU A 75 -1.75 -16.31 -7.17
C LEU A 75 -1.58 -17.15 -8.43
N ILE A 76 -0.40 -17.14 -9.03
CA ILE A 76 0.02 -18.13 -10.02
C ILE A 76 1.08 -18.98 -9.35
N ASP A 77 0.85 -20.29 -9.29
CA ASP A 77 1.78 -21.24 -8.66
C ASP A 77 2.21 -20.82 -7.25
N LYS A 78 1.23 -20.29 -6.48
CA LYS A 78 1.36 -19.76 -5.10
C LYS A 78 2.11 -18.43 -4.97
N GLN A 79 2.51 -17.80 -6.06
CA GLN A 79 3.13 -16.48 -6.08
C GLN A 79 2.12 -15.38 -6.44
N PRO A 80 2.10 -14.22 -5.74
CA PRO A 80 1.23 -13.11 -6.10
C PRO A 80 1.47 -12.65 -7.53
N VAL A 81 0.39 -12.48 -8.31
CA VAL A 81 0.53 -11.98 -9.67
C VAL A 81 1.06 -10.53 -9.66
N PRO A 82 2.03 -10.18 -10.52
CA PRO A 82 2.48 -8.80 -10.70
C PRO A 82 1.31 -7.84 -10.93
N GLY A 83 1.36 -6.67 -10.29
CA GLY A 83 0.26 -5.69 -10.35
C GLY A 83 -0.93 -5.97 -9.41
N SER A 84 -0.95 -7.12 -8.72
CA SER A 84 -1.90 -7.35 -7.61
C SER A 84 -1.60 -6.45 -6.42
N ALA A 85 -2.64 -6.02 -5.70
CA ALA A 85 -2.47 -5.18 -4.50
C ALA A 85 -1.68 -5.90 -3.39
N THR A 86 -1.58 -7.23 -3.47
CA THR A 86 -0.79 -8.07 -2.59
C THR A 86 0.66 -8.23 -3.04
N HIS A 87 1.01 -7.85 -4.27
CA HIS A 87 2.38 -7.96 -4.77
C HIS A 87 3.34 -7.05 -3.98
N PRO A 88 4.53 -7.53 -3.56
CA PRO A 88 5.48 -6.74 -2.78
C PRO A 88 5.86 -5.42 -3.45
N ILE A 89 6.15 -5.44 -4.76
CA ILE A 89 6.49 -4.22 -5.52
C ILE A 89 5.37 -3.16 -5.43
N GLU A 90 4.12 -3.57 -5.54
CA GLU A 90 2.99 -2.63 -5.49
C GLU A 90 2.77 -2.09 -4.08
N GLN A 91 2.97 -2.91 -3.04
CA GLN A 91 2.93 -2.45 -1.66
C GLN A 91 4.07 -1.47 -1.33
N LEU A 92 5.26 -1.71 -1.87
CA LEU A 92 6.40 -0.80 -1.73
C LEU A 92 6.12 0.56 -2.42
N LYS A 93 5.57 0.53 -3.65
CA LYS A 93 5.16 1.74 -4.38
C LYS A 93 4.09 2.51 -3.61
N ALA A 94 3.07 1.83 -3.09
CA ALA A 94 2.00 2.47 -2.32
C ALA A 94 2.54 3.17 -1.07
N ALA A 95 3.46 2.52 -0.32
CA ALA A 95 4.11 3.14 0.82
C ALA A 95 4.96 4.35 0.43
N TRP A 96 5.70 4.27 -0.67
CA TRP A 96 6.49 5.39 -1.20
C TRP A 96 5.60 6.58 -1.59
N TYR A 97 4.54 6.36 -2.38
CA TYR A 97 3.60 7.42 -2.73
C TYR A 97 2.91 8.03 -1.50
N THR A 98 2.62 7.21 -0.50
CA THR A 98 2.05 7.71 0.77
C THR A 98 3.01 8.69 1.45
N LEU A 99 4.30 8.32 1.59
CA LEU A 99 5.31 9.20 2.19
C LEU A 99 5.58 10.43 1.33
N LEU A 100 5.49 10.31 0.00
CA LEU A 100 5.63 11.44 -0.91
C LEU A 100 4.50 12.46 -0.70
N VAL A 101 3.25 12.00 -0.66
CA VAL A 101 2.08 12.87 -0.44
C VAL A 101 2.16 13.53 0.93
N VAL A 102 2.41 12.76 2.00
CA VAL A 102 2.56 13.30 3.36
C VAL A 102 3.70 14.32 3.42
N GLY A 103 4.86 13.98 2.85
CA GLY A 103 6.03 14.84 2.85
C GLY A 103 5.81 16.15 2.11
N VAL A 104 5.26 16.10 0.89
CA VAL A 104 4.95 17.29 0.08
C VAL A 104 3.93 18.19 0.78
N LEU A 105 2.86 17.61 1.33
CA LEU A 105 1.85 18.38 2.06
C LEU A 105 2.46 19.07 3.29
N ASN A 106 3.27 18.36 4.08
CA ASN A 106 3.92 18.93 5.26
C ASN A 106 4.89 20.08 4.89
N VAL A 107 5.64 19.94 3.79
CA VAL A 107 6.49 21.04 3.28
C VAL A 107 5.65 22.24 2.87
N ILE A 108 4.64 22.05 2.02
CA ILE A 108 3.83 23.15 1.49
C ILE A 108 3.10 23.86 2.61
N ILE A 109 2.42 23.11 3.48
CA ILE A 109 1.60 23.67 4.56
C ILE A 109 2.50 24.36 5.61
N GLY A 110 3.66 23.77 5.94
CA GLY A 110 4.62 24.37 6.86
C GLY A 110 5.20 25.69 6.35
N LEU A 111 5.55 25.75 5.07
CA LEU A 111 6.04 26.99 4.44
C LEU A 111 4.95 28.06 4.34
N ILE A 112 3.71 27.67 3.99
CA ILE A 112 2.58 28.61 3.95
C ILE A 112 2.31 29.21 5.33
N ALA A 113 2.28 28.38 6.38
CA ALA A 113 2.02 28.83 7.74
C ALA A 113 3.05 29.88 8.21
N ASP A 114 4.32 29.70 7.85
CA ASP A 114 5.39 30.60 8.24
C ASP A 114 5.44 31.87 7.38
N MET A 115 5.43 31.71 6.05
CA MET A 115 5.56 32.83 5.10
C MET A 115 4.38 33.81 5.15
N PHE A 116 3.17 33.30 5.36
CA PHE A 116 1.95 34.11 5.41
C PHE A 116 1.48 34.40 6.84
N GLN A 117 2.26 33.98 7.86
CA GLN A 117 1.95 34.18 9.28
C GLN A 117 0.51 33.78 9.63
N VAL A 118 0.10 32.58 9.20
CA VAL A 118 -1.28 32.12 9.40
C VAL A 118 -1.45 31.66 10.84
N ASP A 119 -1.98 32.53 11.71
CA ASP A 119 -2.15 32.30 13.15
C ASP A 119 -2.79 30.94 13.46
N PHE A 120 -3.85 30.58 12.73
CA PHE A 120 -4.52 29.30 12.91
C PHE A 120 -3.59 28.10 12.72
N LEU A 121 -2.73 28.12 11.70
CA LEU A 121 -1.78 27.03 11.42
C LEU A 121 -0.66 27.00 12.46
N GLN A 122 -0.13 28.17 12.81
CA GLN A 122 0.94 28.26 13.81
C GLN A 122 0.47 27.82 15.21
N GLN A 123 -0.77 28.14 15.58
CA GLN A 123 -1.37 27.71 16.85
C GLN A 123 -1.52 26.18 16.96
N ILE A 124 -1.71 25.47 15.84
CA ILE A 124 -1.76 24.00 15.82
C ILE A 124 -0.37 23.37 15.61
N GLY A 125 0.71 24.15 15.75
CA GLY A 125 2.10 23.68 15.68
C GLY A 125 2.62 23.52 14.25
N VAL A 126 1.90 24.01 13.25
CA VAL A 126 2.34 23.99 11.85
C VAL A 126 3.27 25.16 11.57
N GLY A 127 4.44 24.89 11.00
CA GLY A 127 5.44 25.90 10.63
C GLY A 127 6.70 25.24 10.07
N TRP A 128 7.88 25.83 10.34
CA TRP A 128 9.17 25.27 9.92
C TRP A 128 9.39 23.82 10.37
N GLY A 129 8.90 23.44 11.55
CA GLY A 129 8.96 22.06 12.04
C GLY A 129 8.29 21.08 11.09
N SER A 130 7.06 21.39 10.63
CA SER A 130 6.34 20.59 9.64
C SER A 130 7.06 20.53 8.30
N ALA A 131 7.70 21.63 7.88
CA ALA A 131 8.46 21.62 6.63
C ALA A 131 9.67 20.68 6.71
N VAL A 132 10.43 20.73 7.82
CA VAL A 132 11.57 19.83 8.06
C VAL A 132 11.10 18.37 8.13
N GLU A 133 10.01 18.09 8.84
CA GLU A 133 9.41 16.76 8.92
C GLU A 133 8.99 16.24 7.54
N GLY A 134 8.39 17.11 6.71
CA GLY A 134 8.04 16.78 5.34
C GLY A 134 9.26 16.37 4.50
N VAL A 135 10.37 17.08 4.61
CA VAL A 135 11.64 16.72 3.96
C VAL A 135 12.17 15.38 4.46
N ILE A 136 12.07 15.10 5.76
CA ILE A 136 12.47 13.81 6.35
C ILE A 136 11.64 12.66 5.73
N TYR A 137 10.32 12.81 5.62
CA TYR A 137 9.48 11.81 4.98
C TYR A 137 9.82 11.58 3.51
N LEU A 138 10.13 12.64 2.76
CA LEU A 138 10.57 12.52 1.37
C LEU A 138 11.88 11.76 1.26
N ALA A 139 12.86 12.07 2.12
CA ALA A 139 14.15 11.39 2.15
C ALA A 139 14.02 9.91 2.52
N LEU A 140 13.22 9.60 3.55
CA LEU A 140 12.96 8.21 3.98
C LEU A 140 12.19 7.42 2.92
N GLY A 141 11.19 8.03 2.28
CA GLY A 141 10.44 7.42 1.19
C GLY A 141 11.31 7.13 -0.02
N TRP A 142 12.16 8.08 -0.41
CA TRP A 142 13.13 7.91 -1.50
C TRP A 142 14.12 6.78 -1.19
N PHE A 143 14.73 6.78 -0.01
CA PHE A 143 15.69 5.75 0.39
C PHE A 143 15.02 4.37 0.54
N GLY A 144 13.82 4.33 1.10
CA GLY A 144 13.00 3.13 1.24
C GLY A 144 12.68 2.50 -0.11
N HIS A 145 12.25 3.30 -1.07
CA HIS A 145 11.93 2.85 -2.42
C HIS A 145 13.18 2.39 -3.19
N ASN A 146 14.18 3.27 -3.30
CA ASN A 146 15.32 3.05 -4.19
C ASN A 146 16.29 1.97 -3.70
N ARG A 147 16.39 1.76 -2.38
CA ARG A 147 17.25 0.73 -1.78
C ARG A 147 16.48 -0.45 -1.20
N ARG A 148 15.17 -0.54 -1.45
CA ARG A 148 14.28 -1.55 -0.82
C ARG A 148 14.51 -1.63 0.70
N SER A 149 14.67 -0.47 1.33
CA SER A 149 15.17 -0.35 2.69
C SER A 149 14.04 -0.41 3.71
N ALA A 150 13.84 -1.60 4.30
CA ALA A 150 12.89 -1.78 5.40
C ALA A 150 13.18 -0.87 6.61
N PRO A 151 14.43 -0.62 7.03
CA PRO A 151 14.73 0.33 8.11
C PRO A 151 14.20 1.75 7.84
N ALA A 152 14.22 2.21 6.59
CA ALA A 152 13.74 3.54 6.21
C ALA A 152 12.23 3.68 6.45
N PHE A 153 11.45 2.71 5.97
CA PHE A 153 10.01 2.68 6.20
C PHE A 153 9.68 2.47 7.69
N THR A 154 10.49 1.73 8.43
CA THR A 154 10.34 1.59 9.89
C THR A 154 10.55 2.93 10.60
N ALA A 155 11.59 3.68 10.24
CA ALA A 155 11.82 5.02 10.79
C ALA A 155 10.67 5.98 10.47
N ALA A 156 10.20 5.98 9.22
CA ALA A 156 9.06 6.80 8.80
C ALA A 156 7.77 6.41 9.55
N PHE A 157 7.52 5.11 9.73
CA PHE A 157 6.39 4.61 10.50
C PHE A 157 6.49 5.03 11.98
N ALA A 158 7.65 4.89 12.60
CA ALA A 158 7.86 5.32 13.99
C ALA A 158 7.60 6.82 14.15
N LEU A 159 8.10 7.64 13.20
CA LEU A 159 7.88 9.08 13.21
C LEU A 159 6.37 9.42 13.10
N LEU A 160 5.65 8.81 12.15
CA LEU A 160 4.19 8.98 11.99
C LEU A 160 3.41 8.60 13.26
N VAL A 161 3.81 7.53 13.94
CA VAL A 161 3.15 7.10 15.18
C VAL A 161 3.42 8.09 16.31
N VAL A 162 4.67 8.53 16.48
CA VAL A 162 5.05 9.50 17.51
C VAL A 162 4.34 10.84 17.28
N GLU A 163 4.37 11.35 16.05
CA GLU A 163 3.66 12.58 15.65
C GLU A 163 2.14 12.43 15.89
N GLY A 164 1.58 11.29 15.49
CA GLY A 164 0.16 10.99 15.67
C GLY A 164 -0.27 10.99 17.13
N VAL A 165 0.51 10.35 18.00
CA VAL A 165 0.27 10.27 19.45
C VAL A 165 0.47 11.62 20.12
N ALA A 166 1.55 12.34 19.79
CA ALA A 166 1.84 13.66 20.34
C ALA A 166 0.74 14.66 19.98
N GLY A 167 0.35 14.73 18.70
CA GLY A 167 -0.73 15.60 18.26
C GLY A 167 -2.08 15.26 18.89
N PHE A 168 -2.36 13.96 19.12
CA PHE A 168 -3.56 13.54 19.83
C PHE A 168 -3.55 13.97 21.30
N ALA A 169 -2.43 13.76 22.02
CA ALA A 169 -2.29 14.13 23.42
C ALA A 169 -2.40 15.66 23.63
N MET A 170 -1.76 16.45 22.75
CA MET A 170 -1.83 17.91 22.78
C MET A 170 -3.23 18.43 22.41
N GLY A 171 -3.91 17.78 21.47
CA GLY A 171 -5.30 18.12 21.09
C GLY A 171 -6.25 17.99 22.27
N ILE A 172 -6.20 16.87 23.01
CA ILE A 172 -7.01 16.68 24.21
C ILE A 172 -6.68 17.72 25.30
N GLY A 173 -5.39 18.00 25.52
CA GLY A 173 -4.94 18.99 26.52
C GLY A 173 -5.40 20.42 26.24
N SER A 174 -5.67 20.76 24.98
CA SER A 174 -6.17 22.09 24.56
C SER A 174 -7.70 22.18 24.51
N GLY A 175 -8.42 21.15 24.99
CA GLY A 175 -9.90 21.11 24.96
C GLY A 175 -10.49 20.82 23.57
N ASN A 176 -9.64 20.54 22.57
CA ASN A 176 -10.05 20.17 21.23
C ASN A 176 -10.35 18.66 21.17
N SER A 177 -11.53 18.30 20.70
CA SER A 177 -11.84 16.90 20.40
C SER A 177 -11.21 16.51 19.06
N PRO A 178 -10.29 15.53 19.01
CA PRO A 178 -9.70 15.10 17.75
C PRO A 178 -10.78 14.55 16.82
N GLY A 179 -10.85 15.09 15.60
CA GLY A 179 -11.82 14.66 14.62
C GLY A 179 -11.62 13.19 14.24
N ILE A 180 -12.70 12.40 14.28
CA ILE A 180 -12.71 10.98 13.91
C ILE A 180 -12.06 10.75 12.54
N GLY A 181 -12.31 11.64 11.57
CA GLY A 181 -11.71 11.56 10.23
C GLY A 181 -10.18 11.64 10.21
N GLY A 182 -9.57 12.47 11.08
CA GLY A 182 -8.12 12.60 11.17
C GLY A 182 -7.46 11.33 11.72
N ILE A 183 -8.11 10.69 12.70
CA ILE A 183 -7.65 9.41 13.26
C ILE A 183 -7.71 8.31 12.20
N PHE A 184 -8.81 8.20 11.45
CA PHE A 184 -8.95 7.22 10.38
C PHE A 184 -7.92 7.42 9.27
N LEU A 185 -7.68 8.66 8.83
CA LEU A 185 -6.68 8.95 7.81
C LEU A 185 -5.26 8.57 8.28
N ARG A 186 -4.89 8.92 9.51
CA ARG A 186 -3.60 8.53 10.11
C ARG A 186 -3.45 7.02 10.21
N PHE A 187 -4.49 6.33 10.66
CA PHE A 187 -4.49 4.87 10.71
C PHE A 187 -4.26 4.27 9.32
N PHE A 188 -4.94 4.78 8.29
CA PHE A 188 -4.77 4.33 6.92
C PHE A 188 -3.35 4.56 6.39
N ILE A 189 -2.77 5.74 6.64
CA ILE A 189 -1.38 6.08 6.29
C ILE A 189 -0.41 5.09 6.97
N CYS A 190 -0.57 4.86 8.27
CA CYS A 190 0.24 3.92 9.04
C CYS A 190 0.17 2.50 8.45
N VAL A 191 -1.02 2.03 8.08
CA VAL A 191 -1.19 0.72 7.41
C VAL A 191 -0.41 0.69 6.10
N MET A 192 -0.53 1.70 5.24
CA MET A 192 0.19 1.74 3.96
C MET A 192 1.71 1.71 4.14
N VAL A 193 2.26 2.51 5.06
CA VAL A 193 3.71 2.52 5.33
C VAL A 193 4.17 1.19 5.93
N PHE A 194 3.39 0.60 6.84
CA PHE A 194 3.69 -0.71 7.42
C PHE A 194 3.74 -1.83 6.38
N ARG A 195 2.87 -1.78 5.36
CA ARG A 195 2.95 -2.68 4.20
C ARG A 195 4.25 -2.52 3.42
N GLY A 196 4.70 -1.28 3.25
CA GLY A 196 6.02 -0.96 2.68
C GLY A 196 7.17 -1.64 3.41
N ILE A 197 7.13 -1.69 4.75
CA ILE A 197 8.17 -2.38 5.55
C ILE A 197 8.24 -3.87 5.20
N LYS A 198 7.10 -4.57 5.19
CA LYS A 198 7.04 -6.00 4.88
C LYS A 198 7.48 -6.27 3.44
N ALA A 199 7.00 -5.47 2.50
CA ALA A 199 7.35 -5.57 1.10
C ALA A 199 8.86 -5.36 0.85
N ALA A 200 9.45 -4.35 1.48
CA ALA A 200 10.88 -4.08 1.40
C ALA A 200 11.72 -5.25 1.91
N LYS A 201 11.33 -5.87 3.05
CA LYS A 201 12.01 -7.07 3.57
C LYS A 201 11.93 -8.23 2.58
N GLN A 202 10.75 -8.49 2.02
CA GLN A 202 10.53 -9.60 1.09
C GLN A 202 11.33 -9.42 -0.21
N LEU A 203 11.28 -8.24 -0.83
CA LEU A 203 12.03 -7.98 -2.06
C LEU A 203 13.55 -8.07 -1.86
N ARG A 204 14.04 -7.64 -0.70
CA ARG A 204 15.47 -7.73 -0.37
C ARG A 204 15.92 -9.18 -0.14
N SER A 205 15.08 -10.01 0.49
CA SER A 205 15.38 -11.44 0.62
C SER A 205 15.38 -12.16 -0.73
N GLU A 206 14.44 -11.84 -1.62
CA GLU A 206 14.39 -12.40 -2.98
C GLU A 206 15.63 -12.03 -3.79
N GLU A 207 16.05 -10.76 -3.75
CA GLU A 207 17.28 -10.29 -4.40
C GLU A 207 18.54 -10.96 -3.85
N THR A 208 18.62 -11.16 -2.52
CA THR A 208 19.75 -11.85 -1.90
C THR A 208 19.81 -13.33 -2.28
N ALA A 209 18.65 -14.00 -2.40
CA ALA A 209 18.58 -15.40 -2.80
C ALA A 209 19.03 -15.60 -4.25
N LEU A 210 18.61 -14.73 -5.17
CA LEU A 210 19.04 -14.77 -6.58
C LEU A 210 20.54 -14.57 -6.75
N LEU A 211 21.17 -13.75 -5.90
CA LEU A 211 22.62 -13.55 -5.90
C LEU A 211 23.40 -14.71 -5.26
N ALA A 212 22.73 -15.59 -4.51
CA ALA A 212 23.33 -16.70 -3.79
C ALA A 212 23.27 -18.03 -4.56
N GLU A 213 22.45 -18.14 -5.61
CA GLU A 213 22.45 -19.31 -6.49
C GLU A 213 23.69 -19.28 -7.39
N PRO A 214 24.55 -20.32 -7.37
CA PRO A 214 25.69 -20.39 -8.28
C PRO A 214 25.17 -20.56 -9.71
N MET A 215 25.62 -19.68 -10.62
CA MET A 215 25.37 -19.80 -12.06
C MET A 215 25.94 -21.09 -12.64
#